data_AF-A0A2G6KNF7-F1
#
_entry.id   AF-A0A2G6KNF7-F1
#
_cell.length_a   1.000
_cell.length_b   1.000
_cell.length_c   1.000
_cell.angle_alpha   90.00
_cell.angle_beta   90.00
_cell.angle_gamma   90.00
#
_symmetry.space_group_name_H-M   'P 1'
#
loop_
_entity.id
_entity.type
_entity.pdbx_description
1 polymer ?
#
loop_
_entity_poly.entity_id
_entity_poly.type
_entity_poly.pdbx_seq_one_letter_code
_entity_poly.pdbx_strand_id
1 'polypeptide(L)'
;MAVYYDYFFEGNFMSDFDEAAHGEMLNRFIAIANEYKNEGADPQLVSSALMAASCVYTSYVAAGNEGVLLEPGIERVVTMYRQHLVRAQELRRAELEAKKAGEA
;
A
#
# COMPACT_ATOMS: atom_id res chain seq x y z
N MET A 1 -22.08 -0.42 -14.52
CA MET A 1 -20.68 -0.18 -14.92
C MET A 1 -20.12 1.09 -14.30
N ALA A 2 -20.63 2.30 -14.57
CA ALA A 2 -20.10 3.54 -13.97
C ALA A 2 -20.29 3.62 -12.42
N VAL A 3 -21.38 3.08 -11.89
CA VAL A 3 -21.76 3.24 -10.47
C VAL A 3 -20.87 2.48 -9.47
N TYR A 4 -20.17 1.43 -9.91
CA TYR A 4 -19.22 0.69 -9.06
C TYR A 4 -17.84 1.38 -9.00
N TYR A 5 -17.48 2.13 -10.04
CA TYR A 5 -16.24 2.91 -10.10
C TYR A 5 -16.29 4.18 -9.23
N ASP A 6 -17.46 4.71 -8.89
CA ASP A 6 -17.55 5.88 -8.02
C ASP A 6 -17.50 5.48 -6.53
N TYR A 7 -18.20 4.43 -6.11
CA TYR A 7 -18.25 4.04 -4.69
C TYR A 7 -16.89 3.60 -4.11
N PHE A 8 -16.02 2.99 -4.92
CA PHE A 8 -14.70 2.54 -4.45
C PHE A 8 -13.68 3.68 -4.33
N PHE A 9 -13.90 4.79 -5.04
CA PHE A 9 -12.91 5.83 -5.27
C PHE A 9 -13.29 7.22 -4.74
N GLU A 10 -14.53 7.43 -4.30
CA GLU A 10 -14.97 8.67 -3.64
C GLU A 10 -14.80 8.64 -2.11
N GLY A 11 -14.58 7.46 -1.51
CA GLY A 11 -14.28 7.29 -0.09
C GLY A 11 -12.80 7.56 0.18
N ASN A 12 -12.50 8.23 1.30
CA ASN A 12 -11.15 8.27 1.83
C ASN A 12 -10.76 6.82 2.16
N PHE A 13 -9.98 6.16 1.31
CA PHE A 13 -9.66 4.72 1.39
C PHE A 13 -9.13 4.28 2.77
N MET A 14 -8.69 5.25 3.60
CA MET A 14 -8.24 5.05 4.97
C MET A 14 -9.28 5.30 6.07
N SER A 15 -10.39 6.03 5.83
CA SER A 15 -11.31 6.40 6.93
C SER A 15 -12.15 5.25 7.47
N ASP A 16 -12.23 4.15 6.73
CA ASP A 16 -13.22 3.09 6.99
C ASP A 16 -12.58 1.80 7.55
N PHE A 17 -11.24 1.72 7.59
CA PHE A 17 -10.53 0.57 8.17
C PHE A 17 -10.04 0.88 9.58
N ASP A 18 -10.19 -0.07 10.49
CA ASP A 18 -9.53 -0.03 11.80
C ASP A 18 -8.00 0.06 11.60
N GLU A 19 -7.37 1.11 12.12
CA GLU A 19 -5.92 1.34 12.01
C GLU A 19 -5.10 0.15 12.53
N ALA A 20 -5.61 -0.55 13.56
CA ALA A 20 -4.96 -1.74 14.10
C ALA A 20 -5.02 -2.91 13.11
N ALA A 21 -6.19 -3.15 12.50
CA ALA A 21 -6.35 -4.20 11.50
C ALA A 21 -5.52 -3.92 10.23
N HIS A 22 -5.47 -2.66 9.79
CA HIS A 22 -4.61 -2.25 8.69
C HIS A 22 -3.12 -2.47 9.02
N GLY A 23 -2.68 -2.11 10.22
CA GLY A 23 -1.32 -2.34 10.70
C GLY A 23 -0.96 -3.83 10.77
N GLU A 24 -1.88 -4.68 11.22
CA GLU A 24 -1.69 -6.13 11.24
C GLU A 24 -1.43 -6.68 9.83
N MET A 25 -2.27 -6.31 8.85
CA MET A 25 -2.13 -6.78 7.47
C MET A 25 -0.81 -6.31 6.84
N LEU A 26 -0.45 -5.04 7.05
CA LEU A 26 0.83 -4.50 6.59
C LEU A 26 2.00 -5.32 7.14
N ASN A 27 2.01 -5.61 8.44
CA ASN A 27 3.08 -6.40 9.07
C ASN A 27 3.17 -7.82 8.49
N ARG A 28 2.04 -8.44 8.17
CA ARG A 28 2.01 -9.76 7.53
C ARG A 28 2.62 -9.74 6.12
N PHE A 29 2.34 -8.72 5.30
CA PHE A 29 2.97 -8.58 3.99
C PHE A 29 4.49 -8.37 4.11
N ILE A 30 4.94 -7.56 5.08
CA ILE A 30 6.36 -7.35 5.34
C ILE A 30 7.04 -8.62 5.85
N ALA A 31 6.38 -9.41 6.69
CA ALA A 31 6.91 -10.69 7.16
C ALA A 31 7.20 -11.65 6.00
N ILE A 32 6.24 -11.81 5.08
CA ILE A 32 6.40 -12.64 3.89
C ILE A 32 7.54 -12.12 3.00
N ALA A 33 7.63 -10.81 2.79
CA ALA A 33 8.75 -10.23 2.02
C ALA A 33 10.11 -10.50 2.68
N ASN A 34 10.17 -10.48 4.01
CA ASN A 34 11.38 -10.81 4.75
C ASN A 34 11.72 -12.30 4.68
N GLU A 35 10.74 -13.20 4.62
CA GLU A 35 10.96 -14.63 4.41
C GLU A 35 11.71 -14.87 3.09
N TYR A 36 11.23 -14.30 1.97
CA TYR A 36 11.92 -14.44 0.68
C TYR A 36 13.34 -13.89 0.69
N LYS A 37 13.56 -12.75 1.35
CA LYS A 37 14.91 -12.21 1.55
C LYS A 37 15.78 -13.18 2.34
N ASN A 38 15.26 -13.78 3.41
CA ASN A 38 16.00 -14.72 4.26
C ASN A 38 16.31 -16.04 3.53
N GLU A 39 15.48 -16.42 2.55
CA GLU A 39 15.72 -17.55 1.64
C GLU A 39 16.79 -17.25 0.56
N GLY A 40 17.34 -16.03 0.54
CA GLY A 40 18.41 -15.62 -0.36
C GLY A 40 17.96 -14.87 -1.60
N ALA A 41 16.68 -14.51 -1.71
CA ALA A 41 16.22 -13.64 -2.79
C ALA A 41 16.81 -12.24 -2.66
N ASP A 42 17.12 -11.62 -3.79
CA ASP A 42 17.60 -10.25 -3.82
C ASP A 42 16.51 -9.28 -3.28
N PRO A 43 16.81 -8.40 -2.30
CA PRO A 43 15.82 -7.50 -1.73
C PRO A 43 15.16 -6.56 -2.76
N GLN A 44 15.86 -6.17 -3.82
CA GLN A 44 15.31 -5.27 -4.85
C GLN A 44 14.31 -6.04 -5.73
N LEU A 45 14.62 -7.30 -6.04
CA LEU A 45 13.68 -8.22 -6.68
C LEU A 45 12.41 -8.43 -5.83
N VAL A 46 12.55 -8.72 -4.53
CA VAL A 46 11.40 -8.91 -3.62
C VAL A 46 10.53 -7.65 -3.57
N SER A 47 11.17 -6.48 -3.45
CA SER A 47 10.47 -5.18 -3.44
C SER A 47 9.70 -4.93 -4.75
N SER A 48 10.35 -5.17 -5.89
CA SER A 48 9.71 -5.02 -7.21
C SER A 48 8.54 -5.98 -7.40
N ALA A 49 8.69 -7.24 -6.97
CA ALA A 49 7.62 -8.23 -7.03
C ALA A 49 6.44 -7.87 -6.12
N LEU A 50 6.69 -7.38 -4.90
CA LEU A 50 5.65 -6.93 -3.97
C LEU A 50 4.88 -5.73 -4.54
N MET A 51 5.57 -4.77 -5.15
CA MET A 51 4.94 -3.65 -5.84
C MET A 51 4.03 -4.13 -6.98
N ALA A 52 4.53 -5.01 -7.86
CA ALA A 52 3.74 -5.58 -8.94
C ALA A 52 2.52 -6.35 -8.43
N ALA A 53 2.69 -7.16 -7.38
CA ALA A 53 1.59 -7.90 -6.75
C ALA A 53 0.50 -6.95 -6.22
N SER A 54 0.89 -5.83 -5.61
CA SER A 54 -0.08 -4.83 -5.14
C SER A 54 -0.84 -4.16 -6.28
N CYS A 55 -0.20 -3.87 -7.42
CA CYS A 55 -0.87 -3.37 -8.61
C CYS A 55 -1.93 -4.36 -9.13
N VAL A 56 -1.58 -5.65 -9.20
CA VAL A 56 -2.49 -6.71 -9.64
C VAL A 56 -3.69 -6.84 -8.68
N TYR A 57 -3.43 -6.89 -7.37
CA TYR A 57 -4.49 -7.01 -6.37
C TYR A 57 -5.42 -5.79 -6.39
N THR A 58 -4.86 -4.59 -6.47
CA THR A 58 -5.63 -3.34 -6.55
C THR A 58 -6.49 -3.28 -7.80
N SER A 59 -5.99 -3.80 -8.92
CA SER A 59 -6.75 -3.84 -10.18
C SER A 59 -7.99 -4.73 -10.06
N TYR A 60 -7.89 -5.89 -9.40
CA TYR A 60 -9.06 -6.75 -9.12
C TYR A 60 -10.05 -6.10 -8.17
N VAL A 61 -9.54 -5.47 -7.12
CA VAL A 61 -10.37 -4.81 -6.12
C VAL A 61 -11.16 -3.64 -6.73
N ALA A 62 -10.54 -2.86 -7.62
CA ALA A 62 -11.16 -1.70 -8.25
C ALA A 62 -12.01 -2.00 -9.50
N ALA A 63 -11.59 -2.96 -10.34
CA ALA A 63 -12.27 -3.30 -11.59
C ALA A 63 -13.19 -4.55 -11.47
N GLY A 64 -13.17 -5.25 -10.33
CA GLY A 64 -13.84 -6.53 -10.17
C GLY A 64 -13.21 -7.65 -11.01
N ASN A 65 -14.01 -8.65 -11.38
CA ASN A 65 -13.54 -9.87 -12.05
C ASN A 65 -12.91 -9.65 -13.44
N GLU A 66 -13.09 -8.48 -14.05
CA GLU A 66 -12.46 -8.15 -15.33
C GLU A 66 -10.98 -7.75 -15.18
N GLY A 67 -10.58 -7.28 -13.99
CA GLY A 67 -9.17 -7.03 -13.63
C GLY A 67 -8.46 -5.92 -14.41
N VAL A 68 -9.13 -5.22 -15.33
CA VAL A 68 -8.55 -4.18 -16.18
C VAL A 68 -8.98 -2.80 -15.71
N LEU A 69 -8.00 -1.97 -15.37
CA LEU A 69 -8.21 -0.55 -15.12
C LEU A 69 -8.05 0.24 -16.42
N LEU A 70 -8.99 1.15 -16.68
CA LEU A 70 -8.82 2.20 -17.69
C LEU A 70 -7.85 3.28 -17.18
N GLU A 71 -7.31 4.11 -18.07
CA GLU A 71 -6.39 5.22 -17.75
C GLU A 71 -6.79 6.03 -16.49
N PRO A 72 -8.05 6.46 -16.33
CA PRO A 72 -8.45 7.23 -15.14
C PRO A 72 -8.37 6.41 -13.84
N GLY A 73 -8.56 5.09 -13.91
CA GLY A 73 -8.41 4.18 -12.78
C GLY A 73 -6.94 4.01 -12.38
N ILE A 74 -6.03 3.95 -13.37
CA ILE A 74 -4.58 3.92 -13.13
C ILE A 74 -4.13 5.18 -12.37
N GLU A 75 -4.53 6.37 -12.85
CA GLU A 75 -4.18 7.64 -12.21
C GLU A 75 -4.68 7.76 -10.76
N ARG A 76 -5.88 7.22 -10.48
CA ARG A 76 -6.41 7.15 -9.11
C ARG A 76 -5.56 6.24 -8.22
N VAL A 77 -5.20 5.05 -8.69
CA VAL A 77 -4.32 4.12 -7.93
C VAL A 77 -2.95 4.74 -7.66
N VAL A 78 -2.36 5.41 -8.65
CA VAL A 78 -1.08 6.14 -8.50
C VAL A 78 -1.20 7.23 -7.43
N THR A 79 -2.31 7.98 -7.43
CA THR A 79 -2.59 9.01 -6.43
C THR A 79 -2.70 8.43 -5.03
N MET A 80 -3.41 7.31 -4.87
CA MET A 80 -3.54 6.61 -3.59
C MET A 80 -2.18 6.10 -3.10
N TYR A 81 -1.40 5.47 -3.98
CA TYR A 81 -0.07 4.97 -3.63
C TYR A 81 0.86 6.10 -3.16
N ARG A 82 0.78 7.27 -3.81
CA ARG A 82 1.49 8.48 -3.38
C ARG A 82 1.09 8.90 -1.96
N GLN A 83 -0.20 8.93 -1.65
CA GLN A 83 -0.70 9.29 -0.32
C GLN A 83 -0.20 8.33 0.76
N HIS A 84 -0.25 7.01 0.51
CA HIS A 84 0.30 5.99 1.41
C HIS A 84 1.80 6.18 1.66
N LEU A 85 2.56 6.43 0.59
CA LEU A 85 3.99 6.65 0.71
C LEU A 85 4.30 7.90 1.53
N VAL A 86 3.61 9.02 1.27
CA VAL A 86 3.80 10.28 2.02
C VAL A 86 3.53 10.05 3.51
N ARG A 87 2.39 9.46 3.87
CA ARG A 87 2.05 9.18 5.27
C ARG A 87 3.09 8.28 5.94
N ALA A 88 3.55 7.23 5.26
CA ALA A 88 4.58 6.34 5.79
C ALA A 88 5.90 7.09 6.05
N GLN A 89 6.28 8.04 5.20
CA GLN A 89 7.46 8.88 5.40
C GLN A 89 7.29 9.87 6.56
N GLU A 90 6.10 10.46 6.71
CA GLU A 90 5.78 11.35 7.83
C GLU A 90 5.91 10.63 9.18
N LEU A 91 5.35 9.42 9.30
CA LEU A 91 5.47 8.58 10.49
C LEU A 91 6.94 8.25 10.82
N ARG A 92 7.71 7.81 9.81
CA ARG A 92 9.15 7.51 9.97
C ARG A 92 9.95 8.73 10.41
N ARG A 93 9.62 9.91 9.89
CA ARG A 93 10.26 11.18 10.30
C ARG A 93 9.93 11.50 11.75
N ALA A 94 8.66 11.38 12.16
CA ALA A 94 8.24 11.62 13.53
C ALA A 94 8.95 10.68 14.53
N GLU A 95 9.05 9.38 14.20
CA GLU A 95 9.80 8.40 15.00
C GLU A 95 11.29 8.75 15.12
N LEU A 96 11.91 9.20 14.03
CA LEU A 96 13.31 9.59 14.02
C LEU A 96 13.56 10.83 14.90
N GLU A 97 12.70 11.84 14.83
CA GLU A 97 12.81 13.05 15.65
C GLU A 97 12.55 12.74 17.14
N ALA A 98 11.59 11.86 17.46
CA ALA A 98 11.35 11.40 18.82
C ALA A 98 12.56 10.65 19.41
N LYS A 99 13.24 9.80 18.62
CA LYS A 99 14.48 9.14 19.04
C LYS A 99 15.59 10.14 19.33
N LYS A 100 15.80 11.12 18.45
CA LYS A 100 16.81 12.17 18.66
C LYS A 100 16.54 13.02 19.90
N ALA A 101 15.27 13.30 20.20
CA ALA A 101 14.89 14.08 21.37
C ALA A 101 14.99 13.30 22.69
N GLY A 102 14.88 11.97 22.67
CA GLY A 102 15.07 11.12 23.86
C GLY A 102 16.52 10.75 24.15
N GLU A 103 17.42 10.94 23.18
CA GLU A 103 18.88 10.75 23.31
C GLU A 103 19.61 12.06 23.71
N ALA A 104 18.89 13.19 23.77
CA ALA A 104 19.39 14.52 24.17
C ALA A 104 19.02 14.86 25.61
#